data_AF-A0A1F6R7P5-F1
#
_entry.id   AF-A0A1F6R7P5-F1
#
_cell.length_a   1.000
_cell.length_b   1.000
_cell.length_c   1.000
_cell.angle_alpha   90.00
_cell.angle_beta   90.00
_cell.angle_gamma   90.00
#
_symmetry.space_group_name_H-M   'P 1'
#
loop_
_entity.id
_entity.type
_entity.pdbx_description
1 polymer ?
#
loop_
_entity_poly.entity_id
_entity_poly.type
_entity_poly.pdbx_seq_one_letter_code
_entity_poly.pdbx_strand_id
1 'polypeptide(L)'
;MSGGEKKEEKKSLASRLKGLVFETVEEGGSAEVFQPVPNAGGEKPADVTMDTENVYVPSSMANSEQVEELRRKIRSRGKILADFLATVEELKDTIPDEAQRYVAVDKARKDFGPEDLLYAAKEQLDEIDIQSKEFDDAVKEVGAEAERLEKDAGSINLEIEGLRQRIAQLEEKKREISAKARTARSKAESGKAKFEAASKIVKSEIETIIRKINQYLKGGK
;
A
#
# COMPACT_ATOMS: atom_id res chain seq x y z
N MET A 1 -29.82 12.95 33.49
CA MET A 1 -28.58 13.71 33.24
C MET A 1 -27.41 12.74 33.40
N SER A 2 -26.86 12.25 32.29
CA SER A 2 -25.66 11.39 32.30
C SER A 2 -24.63 12.10 31.43
N GLY A 3 -23.63 12.68 32.09
CA GLY A 3 -22.48 13.29 31.45
C GLY A 3 -21.47 12.19 31.12
N GLY A 4 -21.31 11.90 29.84
CA GLY A 4 -20.23 11.06 29.36
C GLY A 4 -18.95 11.87 29.27
N GLU A 5 -18.06 11.73 30.25
CA GLU A 5 -16.67 12.15 30.11
C GLU A 5 -16.00 11.26 29.05
N LYS A 6 -15.69 11.84 27.89
CA LYS A 6 -14.76 11.26 26.94
C LYS A 6 -13.38 11.27 27.59
N LYS A 7 -12.91 10.11 28.06
CA LYS A 7 -11.48 9.88 28.32
C LYS A 7 -10.75 10.02 26.99
N GLU A 8 -10.08 11.14 26.80
CA GLU A 8 -9.03 11.25 25.78
C GLU A 8 -7.93 10.22 26.12
N GLU A 9 -7.82 9.18 25.30
CA GLU A 9 -6.64 8.32 25.31
C GLU A 9 -5.43 9.18 24.99
N LYS A 10 -4.52 9.33 25.95
CA LYS A 10 -3.21 9.95 25.74
C LYS A 10 -2.43 9.07 24.77
N LYS A 11 -2.54 9.34 23.46
CA LYS A 11 -1.70 8.72 22.42
C LYS A 11 -0.23 8.85 22.84
N SER A 12 0.52 7.75 22.82
CA SER A 12 1.93 7.77 23.20
C SER A 12 2.71 8.68 22.23
N LEU A 13 3.79 9.30 22.74
CA LEU A 13 4.65 10.18 21.92
C LEU A 13 5.23 9.42 20.72
N ALA A 14 5.57 8.15 20.89
CA ALA A 14 5.97 7.26 19.80
C ALA A 14 4.89 7.17 18.72
N SER A 15 3.61 7.04 19.08
CA SER A 15 2.51 7.06 18.09
C SER A 15 2.33 8.42 17.39
N ARG A 16 2.65 9.53 18.07
CA ARG A 16 2.57 10.88 17.49
C ARG A 16 3.75 11.20 16.58
N LEU A 17 4.96 10.86 17.02
CA LEU A 17 6.18 10.93 16.21
C LEU A 17 6.09 10.00 15.00
N LYS A 18 5.51 8.79 15.16
CA LYS A 18 5.17 7.91 14.04
C LYS A 18 4.28 8.61 13.02
N GLY A 19 3.20 9.27 13.46
CA GLY A 19 2.32 10.02 12.55
C GLY A 19 2.93 11.28 11.92
N LEU A 20 3.96 11.88 12.54
CA LEU A 20 4.67 13.06 12.03
C LEU A 20 5.83 12.71 11.09
N VAL A 21 6.48 11.56 11.28
CA VAL A 21 7.57 11.05 10.42
C VAL A 21 7.00 10.31 9.22
N PHE A 22 6.00 9.48 9.49
CA PHE A 22 5.30 8.67 8.51
C PHE A 22 3.90 9.25 8.42
N GLU A 23 3.76 10.37 7.68
CA GLU A 23 2.43 10.83 7.24
C GLU A 23 1.65 9.59 6.79
N THR A 24 0.56 9.29 7.48
CA THR A 24 -0.35 8.24 7.07
C THR A 24 -0.79 8.60 5.66
N VAL A 25 -0.24 7.92 4.66
CA VAL A 25 -0.78 7.91 3.31
C VAL A 25 -2.21 7.44 3.50
N GLU A 26 -3.15 8.38 3.40
CA GLU A 26 -4.57 8.11 3.53
C GLU A 26 -4.91 6.93 2.60
N GLU A 27 -5.62 5.94 3.15
CA GLU A 27 -6.33 4.94 2.37
C GLU A 27 -7.34 5.66 1.46
N GLY A 28 -6.92 6.11 0.28
CA GLY A 28 -7.79 6.88 -0.59
C GLY A 28 -7.08 7.68 -1.66
N GLY A 29 -6.40 7.00 -2.59
CA GLY A 29 -5.76 7.64 -3.75
C GLY A 29 -6.00 6.89 -5.04
N SER A 30 -7.15 7.18 -5.67
CA SER A 30 -7.44 7.12 -7.11
C SER A 30 -6.82 6.00 -7.94
N ALA A 31 -7.69 5.12 -8.48
CA ALA A 31 -7.39 4.30 -9.64
C ALA A 31 -7.06 5.17 -10.87
N GLU A 32 -5.81 5.61 -10.98
CA GLU A 32 -5.29 6.10 -12.26
C GLU A 32 -5.02 4.91 -13.17
N VAL A 33 -5.61 4.99 -14.35
CA VAL A 33 -5.53 4.00 -15.43
C VAL A 33 -4.06 3.81 -15.82
N PHE A 34 -3.46 2.73 -15.34
CA PHE A 34 -2.13 2.30 -15.74
C PHE A 34 -2.14 1.91 -17.23
N GLN A 35 -1.53 2.73 -18.08
CA GLN A 35 -1.17 2.30 -19.43
C GLN A 35 0.09 1.40 -19.34
N PRO A 36 0.14 0.26 -20.06
CA PRO A 36 1.28 -0.63 -19.97
C PRO A 36 2.49 -0.03 -20.70
N VAL A 37 3.55 0.28 -19.95
CA VAL A 37 4.89 0.52 -20.51
C VAL A 37 5.49 -0.84 -20.87
N PRO A 38 6.03 -1.03 -22.08
CA PRO A 38 6.65 -2.29 -22.47
C PRO A 38 7.94 -2.54 -21.66
N ASN A 39 8.01 -3.76 -21.16
CA ASN A 39 9.07 -4.37 -20.36
C ASN A 39 10.47 -4.16 -20.98
N ALA A 40 11.40 -3.59 -20.20
CA ALA A 40 12.82 -3.62 -20.48
C ALA A 40 13.59 -3.87 -19.19
N GLY A 41 14.24 -5.03 -19.13
CA GLY A 41 15.34 -5.31 -18.19
C GLY A 41 14.89 -5.69 -16.79
N GLY A 42 14.90 -7.00 -16.51
CA GLY A 42 14.90 -7.48 -15.14
C GLY A 42 16.17 -7.03 -14.43
N GLU A 43 16.06 -6.08 -13.52
CA GLU A 43 17.02 -5.90 -12.46
C GLU A 43 16.35 -6.35 -11.15
N LYS A 44 16.97 -7.35 -10.53
CA LYS A 44 16.68 -7.76 -9.16
C LYS A 44 16.72 -6.51 -8.27
N PRO A 45 15.77 -6.29 -7.35
CA PRO A 45 15.95 -5.27 -6.33
C PRO A 45 17.25 -5.60 -5.58
N ALA A 46 18.18 -4.65 -5.59
CA ALA A 46 19.39 -4.73 -4.80
C ALA A 46 18.97 -4.84 -3.33
N ASP A 47 19.49 -5.84 -2.66
CA ASP A 47 19.39 -6.01 -1.22
C ASP A 47 20.16 -4.83 -0.59
N VAL A 48 19.47 -3.73 -0.30
CA VAL A 48 20.08 -2.57 0.37
C VAL A 48 20.12 -2.90 1.86
N THR A 49 21.10 -3.71 2.24
CA THR A 49 21.60 -3.71 3.62
C THR A 49 22.28 -2.36 3.85
N MET A 50 21.54 -1.37 4.35
CA MET A 50 22.18 -0.19 4.92
C MET A 50 22.77 -0.59 6.26
N ASP A 51 24.10 -0.73 6.32
CA ASP A 51 24.83 -0.67 7.58
C ASP A 51 24.55 0.71 8.22
N THR A 52 23.67 0.74 9.22
CA THR A 52 23.20 1.96 9.91
C THR A 52 24.11 2.38 11.06
N GLU A 53 25.25 1.72 11.26
CA GLU A 53 26.19 2.09 12.30
C GLU A 53 26.99 3.34 11.89
N ASN A 54 26.52 4.51 12.33
CA ASN A 54 27.08 5.87 12.19
C ASN A 54 26.67 6.68 10.94
N VAL A 55 25.37 6.86 10.72
CA VAL A 55 24.90 8.04 9.98
C VAL A 55 24.94 9.26 10.91
N TYR A 56 25.94 10.14 10.74
CA TYR A 56 25.93 11.45 11.41
C TYR A 56 24.85 12.33 10.78
N VAL A 57 23.76 12.55 11.51
CA VAL A 57 22.71 13.49 11.12
C VAL A 57 23.01 14.84 11.78
N PRO A 58 23.33 15.89 11.01
CA PRO A 58 23.54 17.23 11.55
C PRO A 58 22.29 17.68 12.31
N SER A 59 22.46 18.33 13.47
CA SER A 59 21.31 18.83 14.25
C SER A 59 20.44 19.83 13.49
N SER A 60 20.94 20.42 12.40
CA SER A 60 20.19 21.26 11.46
C SER A 60 19.13 20.52 10.64
N MET A 61 19.16 19.18 10.63
CA MET A 61 18.16 18.32 10.01
C MET A 61 17.08 17.86 10.99
N ALA A 62 17.17 18.26 12.27
CA ALA A 62 16.15 17.93 13.24
C ALA A 62 14.87 18.73 12.94
N ASN A 63 13.75 18.03 12.83
CA ASN A 63 12.44 18.66 12.66
C ASN A 63 12.10 19.43 13.94
N SER A 64 11.90 20.75 13.82
CA SER A 64 11.66 21.64 14.96
C SER A 64 10.43 21.27 15.78
N GLU A 65 9.38 20.73 15.15
CA GLU A 65 8.16 20.30 15.84
C GLU A 65 8.41 19.04 16.68
N GLN A 66 9.16 18.08 16.13
CA GLN A 66 9.54 16.86 16.83
C GLN A 66 10.49 17.15 18.00
N VAL A 67 11.44 18.07 17.81
CA VAL A 67 12.34 18.54 18.87
C VAL A 67 11.55 19.19 20.01
N GLU A 68 10.58 20.05 19.72
CA GLU A 68 9.76 20.68 20.75
C GLU A 68 8.81 19.68 21.45
N GLU A 69 8.25 18.71 20.72
CA GLU A 69 7.45 17.65 21.33
C GLU A 69 8.28 16.76 22.26
N LEU A 70 9.48 16.37 21.84
CA LEU A 70 10.42 15.61 22.65
C LEU A 70 10.85 16.41 23.89
N ARG A 71 11.22 17.69 23.72
CA ARG A 71 11.55 18.62 24.84
C ARG A 71 10.41 18.72 25.84
N ARG A 72 9.16 18.84 25.38
CA ARG A 72 7.98 18.93 26.25
C ARG A 72 7.81 17.65 27.08
N LYS A 73 8.00 16.47 26.49
CA LYS A 73 7.88 15.20 27.21
C LYS A 73 9.01 15.03 28.22
N ILE A 74 10.24 15.32 27.82
CA ILE A 74 11.42 15.24 28.69
C ILE A 74 11.30 16.21 29.85
N ARG A 75 10.90 17.48 29.63
CA ARG A 75 10.71 18.46 30.72
C ARG A 75 9.68 18.03 31.77
N SER A 76 8.74 17.16 31.40
CA SER A 76 7.77 16.61 32.36
C SER A 76 8.38 15.55 33.30
N ARG A 77 9.51 14.93 32.90
CA ARG A 77 10.39 14.11 33.73
C ARG A 77 11.50 15.02 34.30
N GLY A 78 11.75 15.01 35.61
CA GLY A 78 12.72 15.95 36.19
C GLY A 78 12.30 17.43 36.11
N LYS A 79 11.04 17.74 36.47
CA LYS A 79 10.50 19.12 36.47
C LYS A 79 11.39 20.12 37.24
N ILE A 80 12.03 19.67 38.31
CA ILE A 80 12.95 20.47 39.12
C ILE A 80 14.06 21.07 38.26
N LEU A 81 14.67 20.27 37.37
CA LEU A 81 15.70 20.75 36.45
C LEU A 81 15.14 21.73 35.42
N ALA A 82 13.95 21.45 34.87
CA ALA A 82 13.31 22.35 33.91
C ALA A 82 12.99 23.72 34.54
N ASP A 83 12.44 23.72 35.75
CA ASP A 83 12.12 24.94 36.50
C ASP A 83 13.41 25.69 36.89
N PHE A 84 14.47 24.98 37.31
CA PHE A 84 15.77 25.57 37.61
C PHE A 84 16.38 26.27 36.39
N LEU A 85 16.44 25.58 35.25
CA LEU A 85 17.00 26.13 34.01
C LEU A 85 16.19 27.32 33.47
N ALA A 86 14.86 27.32 33.66
CA ALA A 86 14.03 28.46 33.31
C ALA A 86 14.41 29.71 34.13
N THR A 87 14.56 29.57 35.45
CA THR A 87 15.00 30.68 36.32
C THR A 87 16.43 31.14 36.01
N VAL A 88 17.33 30.21 35.66
CA VAL A 88 18.68 30.57 35.19
C VAL A 88 18.62 31.41 33.92
N GLU A 89 17.78 31.06 32.96
CA GLU A 89 17.67 31.81 31.69
C GLU A 89 17.05 33.20 31.90
N GLU A 90 16.12 33.36 32.84
CA GLU A 90 15.54 34.66 33.22
C GLU A 90 16.60 35.66 33.72
N LEU A 91 17.69 35.17 34.33
CA LEU A 91 18.78 36.02 34.85
C LEU A 91 19.80 36.44 33.79
N LYS A 92 19.69 35.94 32.55
CA LYS A 92 20.68 36.14 31.48
C LYS A 92 20.98 37.60 31.17
N ASP A 93 19.96 38.45 31.18
CA ASP A 93 20.11 39.88 30.89
C ASP A 93 20.76 40.66 32.05
N THR A 94 20.69 40.12 33.28
CA THR A 94 21.21 40.78 34.49
C THR A 94 22.59 40.26 34.89
N ILE A 95 22.83 38.96 34.72
CA ILE A 95 24.08 38.28 35.04
C ILE A 95 24.55 37.56 33.76
N PRO A 96 25.43 38.17 32.95
CA PRO A 96 25.86 37.58 31.67
C PRO A 96 26.64 36.27 31.82
N ASP A 97 27.33 36.08 32.94
CA ASP A 97 28.09 34.85 33.22
C ASP A 97 27.18 33.70 33.69
N GLU A 98 27.20 32.58 32.97
CA GLU A 98 26.33 31.43 33.23
C GLU A 98 26.62 30.77 34.57
N ALA A 99 27.89 30.56 34.93
CA ALA A 99 28.24 29.94 36.20
C ALA A 99 27.74 30.78 37.39
N GLN A 100 27.85 32.11 37.31
CA GLN A 100 27.28 33.01 38.31
C GLN A 100 25.74 32.96 38.35
N ARG A 101 25.05 32.76 37.23
CA ARG A 101 23.59 32.54 37.23
C ARG A 101 23.21 31.27 37.97
N TYR A 102 23.89 30.16 37.69
CA TYR A 102 23.63 28.88 38.37
C TYR A 102 23.84 29.01 39.88
N VAL A 103 24.94 29.65 40.31
CA VAL A 103 25.21 29.91 41.74
C VAL A 103 24.16 30.85 42.36
N ALA A 104 23.66 31.83 41.62
CA ALA A 104 22.62 32.73 42.11
C ALA A 104 21.29 32.01 42.33
N VAL A 105 20.87 31.16 41.39
CA VAL A 105 19.63 30.37 41.51
C VAL A 105 19.76 29.32 42.62
N ASP A 106 20.89 28.63 42.71
CA ASP A 106 21.17 27.65 43.78
C ASP A 106 21.14 28.29 45.18
N LYS A 107 21.68 29.51 45.34
CA LYS A 107 21.57 30.25 46.61
C LYS A 107 20.15 30.72 46.93
N ALA A 108 19.35 31.01 45.91
CA ALA A 108 17.99 31.52 46.05
C ALA A 108 16.97 30.40 46.31
N ARG A 109 17.19 29.20 45.78
CA ARG A 109 16.30 28.04 45.91
C ARG A 109 16.84 27.07 46.94
N LYS A 110 16.05 26.82 48.00
CA LYS A 110 16.41 25.91 49.11
C LYS A 110 15.61 24.61 49.09
N ASP A 111 14.73 24.46 48.11
CA ASP A 111 13.79 23.36 47.97
C ASP A 111 14.39 22.11 47.31
N PHE A 112 15.60 22.20 46.77
CA PHE A 112 16.40 21.09 46.24
C PHE A 112 17.88 21.47 46.22
N GLY A 113 18.77 20.48 46.11
CA GLY A 113 20.21 20.66 46.00
C GLY A 113 20.80 20.28 44.63
N PRO A 114 22.11 20.48 44.43
CA PRO A 114 22.83 20.06 43.22
C PRO A 114 22.66 18.58 42.88
N GLU A 115 22.55 17.71 43.88
CA GLU A 115 22.34 16.27 43.72
C GLU A 115 20.96 15.95 43.11
N ASP A 116 19.93 16.71 43.49
CA ASP A 116 18.58 16.57 42.93
C ASP A 116 18.54 17.04 41.46
N LEU A 117 19.30 18.07 41.11
CA LEU A 117 19.45 18.53 39.72
C LEU A 117 20.17 17.50 38.87
N LEU A 118 21.24 16.89 39.39
CA LEU A 118 21.94 15.79 38.72
C LEU A 118 21.06 14.57 38.54
N TYR A 119 20.25 14.23 39.55
CA TYR A 119 19.29 13.14 39.47
C TYR A 119 18.21 13.43 38.42
N ALA A 120 17.61 14.62 38.43
CA ALA A 120 16.64 15.05 37.42
C ALA A 120 17.23 15.09 35.99
N ALA A 121 18.51 15.46 35.83
CA ALA A 121 19.19 15.39 34.54
C ALA A 121 19.35 13.95 34.04
N LYS A 122 19.69 13.01 34.93
CA LYS A 122 19.74 11.59 34.61
C LYS A 122 18.36 11.04 34.24
N GLU A 123 17.31 11.40 34.96
CA GLU A 123 15.94 11.01 34.60
C GLU A 123 15.52 11.52 33.21
N GLN A 124 15.93 12.73 32.85
CA GLN A 124 15.68 13.27 31.51
C GLN A 124 16.47 12.54 30.42
N LEU A 125 17.71 12.12 30.68
CA LEU A 125 18.50 11.28 29.77
C LEU A 125 17.88 9.89 29.62
N ASP A 126 17.47 9.26 30.72
CA ASP A 126 16.82 7.94 30.69
C ASP A 126 15.51 7.99 29.88
N GLU A 127 14.73 9.07 30.00
CA GLU A 127 13.52 9.26 29.19
C GLU A 127 13.86 9.40 27.69
N ILE A 128 14.94 10.11 27.33
CA ILE A 128 15.42 10.17 25.93
C ILE A 128 15.73 8.77 25.41
N ASP A 129 16.46 7.97 26.19
CA ASP A 129 16.84 6.60 25.79
C ASP A 129 15.60 5.70 25.61
N ILE A 130 14.60 5.84 26.49
CA ILE A 130 13.31 5.15 26.34
C ILE A 130 12.61 5.59 25.05
N GLN A 131 12.53 6.89 24.79
CA GLN A 131 11.90 7.40 23.56
C GLN A 131 12.63 6.94 22.30
N SER A 132 13.96 6.88 22.32
CA SER A 132 14.75 6.36 21.21
C SER A 132 14.42 4.90 20.92
N LYS A 133 14.38 4.05 21.96
CA LYS A 133 14.03 2.64 21.80
C LYS A 133 12.60 2.44 21.28
N GLU A 134 11.64 3.17 21.82
CA GLU A 134 10.25 3.13 21.34
C GLU A 134 10.14 3.53 19.87
N PHE A 135 10.94 4.52 19.45
CA PHE A 135 10.99 4.95 18.06
C PHE A 135 11.64 3.89 17.15
N ASP A 136 12.76 3.31 17.57
CA ASP A 136 13.45 2.24 16.80
C ASP A 136 12.54 1.02 16.59
N ASP A 137 11.78 0.64 17.61
CA ASP A 137 10.82 -0.45 17.52
C ASP A 137 9.67 -0.10 16.57
N ALA A 138 9.17 1.15 16.59
CA ALA A 138 8.18 1.63 15.64
C ALA A 138 8.71 1.64 14.20
N VAL A 139 9.97 2.03 13.97
CA VAL A 139 10.61 2.00 12.65
C VAL A 139 10.70 0.56 12.14
N LYS A 140 11.13 -0.39 12.98
CA LYS A 140 11.17 -1.82 12.61
C LYS A 140 9.79 -2.36 12.26
N GLU A 141 8.76 -2.01 13.03
CA GLU A 141 7.38 -2.40 12.75
C GLU A 141 6.90 -1.88 11.39
N VAL A 142 7.14 -0.59 11.10
CA VAL A 142 6.78 0.02 9.81
C VAL A 142 7.57 -0.62 8.66
N GLY A 143 8.86 -0.89 8.85
CA GLY A 143 9.69 -1.57 7.85
C GLY A 143 9.19 -2.98 7.55
N ALA A 144 8.83 -3.75 8.58
CA ALA A 144 8.28 -5.10 8.41
C ALA A 144 6.93 -5.09 7.70
N GLU A 145 6.07 -4.10 7.99
CA GLU A 145 4.79 -3.94 7.28
C GLU A 145 5.00 -3.54 5.81
N ALA A 146 5.95 -2.64 5.52
CA ALA A 146 6.30 -2.27 4.16
C ALA A 146 6.76 -3.50 3.34
N GLU A 147 7.66 -4.31 3.90
CA GLU A 147 8.08 -5.57 3.26
C GLU A 147 6.92 -6.53 3.02
N ARG A 148 5.96 -6.61 3.95
CA ARG A 148 4.76 -7.45 3.78
C ARG A 148 3.90 -6.94 2.63
N LEU A 149 3.64 -5.63 2.59
CA LEU A 149 2.85 -5.00 1.53
C LEU A 149 3.50 -5.16 0.15
N GLU A 150 4.83 -5.06 0.06
CA GLU A 150 5.56 -5.30 -1.19
C GLU A 150 5.43 -6.76 -1.65
N LYS A 151 5.53 -7.73 -0.73
CA LYS A 151 5.31 -9.15 -1.04
C LYS A 151 3.88 -9.41 -1.51
N ASP A 152 2.89 -8.81 -0.85
CA ASP A 152 1.48 -8.93 -1.22
C ASP A 152 1.22 -8.33 -2.62
N ALA A 153 1.78 -7.16 -2.91
CA ALA A 153 1.71 -6.53 -4.23
C ALA A 153 2.35 -7.41 -5.32
N GLY A 154 3.51 -8.02 -5.03
CA GLY A 154 4.17 -8.98 -5.92
C GLY A 154 3.30 -10.20 -6.21
N SER A 155 2.65 -10.76 -5.18
CA SER A 155 1.73 -11.89 -5.32
C SER A 155 0.52 -11.54 -6.21
N ILE A 156 -0.08 -10.37 -6.00
CA ILE A 156 -1.21 -9.87 -6.80
C ILE A 156 -0.80 -9.69 -8.27
N ASN A 157 0.41 -9.18 -8.54
CA ASN A 157 0.91 -9.05 -9.91
C ASN A 157 1.01 -10.40 -10.62
N LEU A 158 1.50 -11.44 -9.93
CA LEU A 158 1.55 -12.80 -10.48
C LEU A 158 0.15 -13.35 -10.78
N GLU A 159 -0.84 -13.08 -9.90
CA GLU A 159 -2.23 -13.47 -10.15
C GLU A 159 -2.81 -12.77 -11.39
N ILE A 160 -2.55 -11.46 -11.54
CA ILE A 160 -2.96 -10.68 -12.72
C ILE A 160 -2.38 -11.27 -14.00
N GLU A 161 -1.09 -11.64 -14.00
CA GLU A 161 -0.45 -12.27 -15.15
C GLU A 161 -1.08 -13.63 -15.48
N GLY A 162 -1.37 -14.45 -14.46
CA GLY A 162 -2.07 -15.72 -14.62
C GLY A 162 -3.46 -15.55 -15.24
N LEU A 163 -4.23 -14.56 -14.77
CA LEU A 163 -5.55 -14.24 -15.32
C LEU A 163 -5.47 -13.75 -16.76
N ARG A 164 -4.49 -12.91 -17.10
CA ARG A 164 -4.26 -12.45 -18.49
C ARG A 164 -3.97 -13.62 -19.44
N GLN A 165 -3.10 -14.55 -19.03
CA GLN A 165 -2.85 -15.75 -19.82
C GLN A 165 -4.11 -16.61 -19.99
N ARG A 166 -4.91 -16.73 -18.92
CA ARG A 166 -6.17 -17.47 -18.98
C ARG A 166 -7.18 -16.84 -19.93
N ILE A 167 -7.30 -15.51 -19.92
CA ILE A 167 -8.14 -14.77 -20.87
C ILE A 167 -7.69 -15.05 -22.31
N ALA A 168 -6.39 -14.95 -22.61
CA ALA A 168 -5.86 -15.23 -23.94
C ALA A 168 -6.19 -16.65 -24.42
N GLN A 169 -6.06 -17.66 -23.54
CA GLN A 169 -6.44 -19.04 -23.85
C GLN A 169 -7.94 -19.20 -24.15
N LEU A 170 -8.80 -18.51 -23.41
CA LEU A 170 -10.25 -18.56 -23.62
C LEU A 170 -10.66 -17.85 -24.92
N GLU A 171 -10.02 -16.74 -25.25
CA GLU A 171 -10.23 -16.05 -26.51
C GLU A 171 -9.85 -16.91 -27.72
N GLU A 172 -8.73 -17.63 -27.65
CA GLU A 172 -8.32 -18.53 -28.72
C GLU A 172 -9.30 -19.69 -28.89
N LYS A 173 -9.72 -20.32 -27.78
CA LYS A 173 -10.78 -21.34 -27.81
C LYS A 173 -12.08 -20.82 -28.41
N LYS A 174 -12.48 -19.59 -28.08
CA LYS A 174 -13.67 -18.94 -28.66
C LYS A 174 -13.53 -18.77 -30.17
N ARG A 175 -12.35 -18.36 -30.66
CA ARG A 175 -12.07 -18.24 -32.11
C ARG A 175 -12.15 -19.59 -32.80
N GLU A 176 -11.52 -20.63 -32.27
CA GLU A 176 -11.57 -21.98 -32.82
C GLU A 176 -13.01 -22.52 -32.90
N ILE A 177 -13.78 -22.39 -31.80
CA ILE A 177 -15.18 -22.84 -31.75
C ILE A 177 -16.01 -22.07 -32.79
N SER A 178 -15.80 -20.76 -32.90
CA SER A 178 -16.50 -19.93 -33.88
C SER A 178 -16.17 -20.35 -35.32
N ALA A 179 -14.91 -20.67 -35.61
CA ALA A 179 -14.47 -21.16 -36.92
C ALA A 179 -15.07 -22.53 -37.25
N LYS A 180 -15.09 -23.46 -36.27
CA LYS A 180 -15.75 -24.76 -36.39
C LYS A 180 -17.25 -24.61 -36.65
N ALA A 181 -17.93 -23.72 -35.92
CA ALA A 181 -19.35 -23.44 -36.11
C ALA A 181 -19.66 -22.88 -37.51
N ARG A 182 -18.84 -21.95 -38.03
CA ARG A 182 -18.99 -21.43 -39.40
C ARG A 182 -18.81 -22.53 -40.45
N THR A 183 -17.77 -23.35 -40.30
CA THR A 183 -17.52 -24.50 -41.18
C THR A 183 -18.69 -25.49 -41.16
N ALA A 184 -19.22 -25.81 -39.97
CA ALA A 184 -20.36 -26.70 -39.83
C ALA A 184 -21.62 -26.16 -40.50
N ARG A 185 -21.93 -24.86 -40.32
CA ARG A 185 -23.05 -24.20 -41.01
C ARG A 185 -22.91 -24.25 -42.52
N SER A 186 -21.74 -23.90 -43.05
CA SER A 186 -21.46 -23.95 -44.49
C SER A 186 -21.62 -25.37 -45.07
N LYS A 187 -21.13 -26.39 -44.36
CA LYS A 187 -21.32 -27.80 -44.75
C LYS A 187 -22.80 -28.19 -44.75
N ALA A 188 -23.58 -27.77 -43.75
CA ALA A 188 -25.00 -28.05 -43.66
C ALA A 188 -25.79 -27.39 -44.80
N GLU A 189 -25.52 -26.11 -45.10
CA GLU A 189 -26.13 -25.39 -46.21
C GLU A 189 -25.79 -26.02 -47.57
N SER A 190 -24.53 -26.37 -47.79
CA SER A 190 -24.09 -27.08 -48.99
C SER A 190 -24.77 -28.45 -49.13
N GLY A 191 -24.86 -29.20 -48.04
CA GLY A 191 -25.56 -30.49 -47.99
C GLY A 191 -27.04 -30.36 -48.35
N LYS A 192 -27.73 -29.37 -47.76
CA LYS A 192 -29.13 -29.06 -48.07
C LYS A 192 -29.33 -28.75 -49.54
N ALA A 193 -28.51 -27.85 -50.11
CA ALA A 193 -28.60 -27.49 -51.52
C ALA A 193 -28.39 -28.70 -52.47
N LYS A 194 -27.40 -29.55 -52.17
CA LYS A 194 -27.15 -30.78 -52.92
C LYS A 194 -28.32 -31.76 -52.85
N PHE A 195 -28.89 -31.95 -51.65
CA PHE A 195 -30.04 -32.82 -51.46
C PHE A 195 -31.29 -32.30 -52.19
N GLU A 196 -31.57 -31.00 -52.13
CA GLU A 196 -32.68 -30.38 -52.87
C GLU A 196 -32.51 -30.54 -54.38
N ALA A 197 -31.29 -30.36 -54.91
CA ALA A 197 -31.00 -30.58 -56.32
C ALA A 197 -31.22 -32.05 -56.73
N ALA A 198 -30.67 -33.00 -55.97
CA ALA A 198 -30.87 -34.43 -56.22
C ALA A 198 -32.35 -34.82 -56.17
N SER A 199 -33.09 -34.30 -55.19
CA SER A 199 -34.51 -34.55 -55.02
C SER A 199 -35.34 -34.04 -56.20
N LYS A 200 -34.99 -32.87 -56.78
CA LYS A 200 -35.64 -32.36 -58.01
C LYS A 200 -35.40 -33.28 -59.21
N ILE A 201 -34.19 -33.80 -59.37
CA ILE A 201 -33.85 -34.74 -60.45
C ILE A 201 -34.71 -36.01 -60.32
N VAL A 202 -34.65 -36.68 -59.16
CA VAL A 202 -35.42 -37.91 -58.92
C VAL A 202 -36.92 -37.68 -59.08
N LYS A 203 -37.45 -36.56 -58.57
CA LYS A 203 -38.87 -36.21 -58.75
C LYS A 203 -39.24 -36.10 -60.23
N SER A 204 -38.43 -35.43 -61.05
CA SER A 204 -38.68 -35.29 -62.49
C SER A 204 -38.63 -36.62 -63.25
N GLU A 205 -37.75 -37.54 -62.84
CA GLU A 205 -37.67 -38.90 -63.38
C GLU A 205 -38.95 -39.67 -63.08
N ILE A 206 -39.39 -39.66 -61.82
CA ILE A 206 -40.64 -40.31 -61.38
C ILE A 206 -41.85 -39.72 -62.11
N GLU A 207 -41.96 -38.40 -62.22
CA GLU A 207 -43.05 -37.74 -62.98
C GLU A 207 -43.04 -38.15 -64.46
N THR A 208 -41.87 -38.36 -65.05
CA THR A 208 -41.73 -38.85 -66.43
C THR A 208 -42.17 -40.31 -66.55
N ILE A 209 -41.82 -41.17 -65.59
CA ILE A 209 -42.30 -42.56 -65.54
C ILE A 209 -43.83 -42.59 -65.41
N ILE A 210 -44.41 -41.79 -64.50
CA ILE A 210 -45.87 -41.67 -64.33
C ILE A 210 -46.54 -41.26 -65.65
N ARG A 211 -45.99 -40.28 -66.37
CA ARG A 211 -46.51 -39.86 -67.68
C ARG A 211 -46.50 -41.01 -68.69
N LYS A 212 -45.41 -41.78 -68.77
CA LYS A 212 -45.29 -42.95 -69.67
C LYS A 212 -46.32 -44.03 -69.33
N ILE A 213 -46.49 -44.35 -68.05
CA ILE A 213 -47.50 -45.33 -67.57
C ILE A 213 -48.91 -44.87 -67.97
N ASN A 214 -49.24 -43.60 -67.71
CA ASN A 214 -50.56 -43.06 -68.07
C ASN A 214 -50.83 -43.07 -69.58
N GLN A 215 -49.82 -42.83 -70.42
CA GLN A 215 -49.96 -42.94 -71.87
C GLN A 215 -50.24 -44.39 -72.30
N TYR A 216 -49.48 -45.35 -71.77
CA TYR A 216 -49.69 -46.78 -72.04
C TYR A 216 -51.11 -47.22 -71.66
N LEU A 217 -51.58 -46.85 -70.47
CA LEU A 217 -52.93 -47.21 -70.00
C LEU A 217 -54.06 -46.58 -70.82
N LYS A 218 -53.83 -45.43 -71.48
CA LYS A 218 -54.83 -44.76 -72.34
C LYS A 218 -54.81 -45.25 -73.79
N GLY A 219 -53.67 -45.73 -74.28
CA GLY A 219 -53.51 -46.25 -75.65
C GLY A 219 -53.82 -47.75 -75.81
N GLY A 220 -54.13 -48.45 -74.72
CA GLY A 220 -54.50 -49.88 -74.71
C GLY A 220 -55.99 -50.18 -74.89
N LYS A 221 -56.75 -49.31 -75.57
CA LYS A 221 -58.11 -49.58 -76.06
C LYS A 221 -58.13 -49.57 -77.57
#